data_AF-A0A916R5E0-F1
#
_entry.id   AF-A0A916R5E0-F1
#
_cell.length_a   1.000
_cell.length_b   1.000
_cell.length_c   1.000
_cell.angle_alpha   90.00
_cell.angle_beta   90.00
_cell.angle_gamma   90.00
#
_symmetry.space_group_name_H-M   'P 1'
#
loop_
_entity.id
_entity.type
_entity.pdbx_description
1 polymer ?
#
loop_
_entity_poly.entity_id
_entity_poly.type
_entity_poly.pdbx_seq_one_letter_code
_entity_poly.pdbx_strand_id
1 'polypeptide(L)'
;MKNNRVIFRQVGIVLILASIFNTVCILYLRVQTQSNSSYSSILNTLAVIGGVLLFCGNRKPVQEVRWVAAFLLSRFISWLFILLPLELMTKEVWLAQIRLLPVSFFIPLLVEIVTGFVAFWVYIKLRNISVIGKKVRPKRSVSPPKLAFILGILYTLILVFFLQFILRGDTGAKAIEIAQIEYGNYYKYHVRGIQWEKNQVKANLIGYNECEIKYITVKWNQ
;
A
#
# COMPACT_ATOMS: atom_id res chain seq x y z
N MET A 1 -34.34 1.67 -12.94
CA MET A 1 -33.91 0.60 -11.99
C MET A 1 -32.99 -0.48 -12.61
N LYS A 2 -33.09 -0.80 -13.91
CA LYS A 2 -32.19 -1.78 -14.60
C LYS A 2 -30.70 -1.36 -14.63
N ASN A 3 -30.41 -0.06 -14.78
CA ASN A 3 -29.04 0.43 -14.95
C ASN A 3 -28.13 0.24 -13.72
N ASN A 4 -28.69 0.34 -12.50
CA ASN A 4 -27.88 0.29 -11.27
C ASN A 4 -27.32 -1.10 -10.96
N ARG A 5 -28.02 -2.18 -11.33
CA ARG A 5 -27.52 -3.56 -11.12
C ARG A 5 -26.31 -3.84 -12.02
N VAL A 6 -26.32 -3.34 -13.25
CA VAL A 6 -25.20 -3.48 -14.19
C VAL A 6 -23.96 -2.79 -13.63
N ILE A 7 -24.12 -1.58 -13.08
CA ILE A 7 -23.00 -0.84 -12.49
C ILE A 7 -22.47 -1.55 -11.23
N PHE A 8 -23.32 -2.10 -10.37
CA PHE A 8 -22.85 -2.88 -9.21
C PHE A 8 -22.08 -4.13 -9.62
N ARG A 9 -22.56 -4.84 -10.65
CA ARG A 9 -21.87 -6.01 -11.20
C ARG A 9 -20.51 -5.66 -11.80
N GLN A 10 -20.43 -4.56 -12.55
CA GLN A 10 -19.17 -4.04 -13.10
C GLN A 10 -18.17 -3.67 -12.00
N VAL A 11 -18.62 -2.92 -10.98
CA VAL A 11 -17.77 -2.54 -9.83
C VAL A 11 -17.29 -3.79 -9.08
N GLY A 12 -18.18 -4.78 -8.88
CA GLY A 12 -17.82 -6.04 -8.24
C GLY A 12 -16.74 -6.81 -8.99
N ILE A 13 -16.88 -6.96 -10.32
CA ILE A 13 -15.89 -7.64 -11.16
C ILE A 13 -14.54 -6.92 -11.11
N VAL A 14 -14.53 -5.58 -11.25
CA VAL A 14 -13.30 -4.78 -11.23
C VAL A 14 -12.58 -4.92 -9.89
N LEU A 15 -13.30 -4.91 -8.76
CA LEU A 15 -12.69 -5.10 -7.45
C LEU A 15 -12.07 -6.50 -7.30
N ILE A 16 -12.76 -7.54 -7.77
CA ILE A 16 -12.24 -8.92 -7.71
C ILE A 16 -10.98 -9.05 -8.57
N LEU A 17 -11.00 -8.56 -9.80
CA LEU A 17 -9.85 -8.61 -10.71
C LEU A 17 -8.67 -7.79 -10.17
N ALA A 18 -8.92 -6.59 -9.62
CA ALA A 18 -7.87 -5.77 -9.02
C ALA A 18 -7.23 -6.46 -7.81
N SER A 19 -8.02 -7.12 -6.96
CA SER A 19 -7.50 -7.88 -5.82
C SER A 19 -6.66 -9.08 -6.25
N ILE A 20 -7.08 -9.81 -7.29
CA ILE A 20 -6.31 -10.93 -7.86
C ILE A 20 -4.98 -10.41 -8.41
N PHE A 21 -5.03 -9.36 -9.24
CA PHE A 21 -3.84 -8.73 -9.81
C PHE A 21 -2.85 -8.29 -8.71
N ASN A 22 -3.34 -7.58 -7.69
CA ASN A 22 -2.51 -7.14 -6.57
C ASN A 22 -1.86 -8.32 -5.85
N THR A 23 -2.62 -9.39 -5.59
CA THR A 23 -2.11 -10.60 -4.93
C THR A 23 -1.02 -11.28 -5.76
N VAL A 24 -1.19 -11.39 -7.08
CA VAL A 24 -0.19 -11.96 -7.98
C VAL A 24 1.08 -11.12 -8.00
N CYS A 25 0.98 -9.79 -8.12
CA CYS A 25 2.13 -8.89 -8.09
C CYS A 25 2.92 -8.99 -6.78
N ILE A 26 2.23 -9.04 -5.64
CA ILE A 26 2.87 -9.16 -4.33
C ILE A 26 3.54 -10.52 -4.17
N LEU A 27 2.92 -11.61 -4.62
CA LEU A 27 3.52 -12.94 -4.61
C LEU A 27 4.78 -12.98 -5.46
N TYR A 28 4.74 -12.41 -6.66
CA TYR A 28 5.91 -12.29 -7.54
C TYR A 28 7.07 -11.54 -6.85
N LEU A 29 6.77 -10.38 -6.24
CA LEU A 29 7.77 -9.60 -5.51
C LEU A 29 8.36 -10.38 -4.32
N ARG A 30 7.55 -11.18 -3.61
CA ARG A 30 8.03 -12.00 -2.49
C ARG A 30 9.03 -13.05 -2.96
N VAL A 31 8.72 -13.75 -4.05
CA VAL A 31 9.63 -14.76 -4.63
C VAL A 31 10.96 -14.10 -5.02
N GLN A 32 10.90 -12.92 -5.64
CA GLN A 32 12.10 -12.22 -6.09
C GLN A 32 12.95 -11.63 -4.96
N THR A 33 12.34 -11.14 -3.88
CA THR A 33 13.06 -10.39 -2.82
C THR A 33 13.33 -11.20 -1.55
N GLN A 34 12.94 -12.48 -1.49
CA GLN A 34 13.04 -13.34 -0.30
C GLN A 34 12.55 -12.67 1.00
N SER A 35 11.65 -11.68 0.89
CA SER A 35 11.19 -10.94 2.06
C SER A 35 10.09 -11.74 2.77
N ASN A 36 10.38 -12.19 3.98
CA ASN A 36 9.47 -12.96 4.82
C ASN A 36 8.53 -12.04 5.63
N SER A 37 7.98 -10.99 5.00
CA SER A 37 6.99 -10.14 5.66
C SER A 37 5.65 -10.88 5.72
N SER A 38 5.09 -11.02 6.92
CA SER A 38 3.75 -11.54 7.18
C SER A 38 2.71 -10.58 6.62
N TYR A 39 2.43 -10.71 5.32
CA TYR A 39 1.44 -9.90 4.61
C TYR A 39 0.03 -10.28 5.07
N SER A 40 -0.52 -9.49 6.01
CA SER A 40 -1.94 -9.56 6.37
C SER A 40 -2.72 -8.64 5.43
N SER A 41 -3.30 -9.23 4.38
CA SER A 41 -4.01 -8.50 3.33
C SER A 41 -5.44 -8.16 3.69
N ILE A 42 -5.64 -7.52 4.85
CA ILE A 42 -6.98 -7.11 5.29
C ILE A 42 -7.66 -6.27 4.20
N LEU A 43 -6.91 -5.42 3.50
CA LEU A 43 -7.43 -4.60 2.40
C LEU A 43 -7.80 -5.42 1.15
N ASN A 44 -7.02 -6.42 0.69
CA ASN A 44 -7.45 -7.25 -0.44
C ASN A 44 -8.63 -8.13 -0.05
N THR A 45 -8.65 -8.69 1.17
CA THR A 45 -9.76 -9.50 1.65
C THR A 45 -11.05 -8.69 1.69
N LEU A 46 -11.00 -7.45 2.19
CA LEU A 46 -12.15 -6.54 2.17
C LEU A 46 -12.57 -6.16 0.74
N ALA A 47 -11.62 -5.97 -0.18
CA ALA A 47 -11.92 -5.68 -1.58
C ALA A 47 -12.58 -6.87 -2.30
N VAL A 48 -12.15 -8.11 -2.03
CA VAL A 48 -12.78 -9.33 -2.56
C VAL A 48 -14.19 -9.49 -1.99
N ILE A 49 -14.36 -9.41 -0.65
CA ILE A 49 -15.67 -9.54 -0.01
C ILE A 49 -16.63 -8.45 -0.48
N GLY A 50 -16.17 -7.19 -0.50
CA GLY A 50 -16.96 -6.07 -1.02
C GLY A 50 -17.31 -6.24 -2.50
N GLY A 51 -16.38 -6.75 -3.31
CA GLY A 51 -16.59 -7.05 -4.72
C GLY A 51 -17.66 -8.11 -4.96
N VAL A 52 -17.58 -9.23 -4.23
CA VAL A 52 -18.57 -10.33 -4.31
C VAL A 52 -19.95 -9.85 -3.86
N LEU A 53 -20.04 -9.11 -2.75
CA LEU A 53 -21.33 -8.62 -2.25
C LEU A 53 -22.00 -7.61 -3.22
N LEU A 54 -21.20 -6.78 -3.90
CA LEU A 54 -21.70 -5.88 -4.95
C LEU A 54 -22.10 -6.64 -6.22
N PHE A 55 -21.35 -7.68 -6.60
CA PHE A 55 -21.68 -8.54 -7.72
C PHE A 55 -23.05 -9.23 -7.52
N CYS A 56 -23.33 -9.70 -6.31
CA CYS A 56 -24.61 -10.28 -5.91
C CYS A 56 -25.76 -9.25 -5.89
N GLY A 57 -25.49 -7.96 -6.16
CA GLY A 57 -26.49 -6.91 -6.24
C GLY A 57 -26.99 -6.41 -4.88
N ASN A 58 -26.27 -6.73 -3.79
CA ASN A 58 -26.63 -6.28 -2.46
C ASN A 58 -26.35 -4.78 -2.32
N ARG A 59 -27.32 -4.03 -1.78
CA ARG A 59 -27.22 -2.58 -1.60
C ARG A 59 -26.56 -2.18 -0.27
N LYS A 60 -26.53 -3.09 0.72
CA LYS A 60 -25.91 -2.87 2.03
C LYS A 60 -24.42 -2.47 1.94
N PRO A 61 -23.55 -3.16 1.17
CA PRO A 61 -22.12 -2.83 1.12
C PRO A 61 -21.80 -1.54 0.36
N VAL A 62 -22.74 -0.93 -0.36
CA VAL A 62 -22.47 0.24 -1.23
C VAL A 62 -21.90 1.41 -0.43
N GLN A 63 -22.41 1.64 0.79
CA GLN A 63 -21.91 2.72 1.64
C GLN A 63 -20.50 2.42 2.16
N GLU A 64 -20.25 1.19 2.58
CA GLU A 64 -18.95 0.75 3.11
C GLU A 64 -17.87 0.77 2.02
N VAL A 65 -18.17 0.20 0.85
CA VAL A 65 -17.23 0.20 -0.29
C VAL A 65 -16.92 1.62 -0.75
N ARG A 66 -17.90 2.53 -0.72
CA ARG A 66 -17.67 3.96 -1.01
C ARG A 66 -16.76 4.62 0.03
N TRP A 67 -16.92 4.26 1.30
CA TRP A 67 -16.11 4.80 2.39
C TRP A 67 -14.66 4.30 2.28
N VAL A 68 -14.47 2.99 2.05
CA VAL A 68 -13.15 2.39 1.80
C VAL A 68 -12.49 2.97 0.55
N ALA A 69 -13.23 3.16 -0.55
CA ALA A 69 -12.69 3.78 -1.76
C ALA A 69 -12.22 5.22 -1.52
N ALA A 70 -12.97 6.00 -0.72
CA ALA A 70 -12.56 7.36 -0.35
C ALA A 70 -11.31 7.38 0.53
N PHE A 71 -11.20 6.45 1.48
CA PHE A 71 -10.01 6.25 2.31
C PHE A 71 -8.78 5.88 1.46
N LEU A 72 -8.92 4.92 0.54
CA LEU A 72 -7.84 4.50 -0.35
C LEU A 72 -7.40 5.62 -1.29
N LEU A 73 -8.35 6.42 -1.78
CA LEU A 73 -8.05 7.57 -2.63
C LEU A 73 -7.29 8.66 -1.88
N SER A 74 -7.70 9.00 -0.64
CA SER A 74 -6.95 9.99 0.14
C SER A 74 -5.57 9.47 0.54
N ARG A 75 -5.45 8.20 0.91
CA ARG A 75 -4.14 7.54 1.14
C ARG A 75 -3.24 7.65 -0.09
N PHE A 76 -3.77 7.35 -1.28
CA PHE A 76 -2.99 7.42 -2.53
C PHE A 76 -2.50 8.84 -2.83
N ILE A 77 -3.38 9.85 -2.65
CA ILE A 77 -3.01 11.26 -2.83
C ILE A 77 -1.93 11.65 -1.81
N SER A 78 -2.12 11.33 -0.54
CA SER A 78 -1.13 11.61 0.50
C SER A 78 0.20 10.88 0.24
N TRP A 79 0.17 9.65 -0.27
CA TRP A 79 1.37 8.93 -0.67
C TRP A 79 2.13 9.66 -1.78
N LEU A 80 1.43 10.13 -2.81
CA LEU A 80 2.03 10.86 -3.93
C LEU A 80 2.69 12.17 -3.50
N PHE A 81 2.08 12.92 -2.58
CA PHE A 81 2.56 14.25 -2.17
C PHE A 81 3.53 14.23 -0.98
N ILE A 82 3.43 13.23 -0.09
CA ILE A 82 4.19 13.20 1.17
C ILE A 82 5.25 12.09 1.15
N LEU A 83 4.86 10.85 0.87
CA LEU A 83 5.78 9.71 0.93
C LEU A 83 6.75 9.71 -0.24
N LEU A 84 6.26 9.91 -1.47
CA LEU A 84 7.10 9.84 -2.67
C LEU A 84 8.29 10.82 -2.60
N PRO A 85 8.13 12.12 -2.24
CA PRO A 85 9.27 13.03 -2.14
C PRO A 85 10.26 12.64 -1.03
N LEU A 86 9.77 12.08 0.08
CA LEU A 86 10.62 11.64 1.20
C LEU A 86 11.45 10.42 0.83
N GLU A 87 10.89 9.47 0.08
CA GLU A 87 11.63 8.31 -0.43
C GLU A 87 12.66 8.73 -1.48
N LEU A 88 12.33 9.69 -2.34
CA LEU A 88 13.22 10.23 -3.37
C LEU A 88 14.43 11.00 -2.80
N MET A 89 14.44 11.35 -1.51
CA MET A 89 15.60 11.99 -0.89
C MET A 89 16.86 11.09 -0.90
N THR A 90 16.72 9.76 -0.98
CA THR A 90 17.85 8.82 -1.07
C THR A 90 18.17 8.47 -2.52
N LYS A 91 18.51 9.47 -3.34
CA LYS A 91 18.72 9.36 -4.80
C LYS A 91 19.63 8.20 -5.21
N GLU A 92 20.69 7.93 -4.43
CA GLU A 92 21.66 6.87 -4.73
C GLU A 92 21.03 5.47 -4.72
N VAL A 93 20.14 5.19 -3.77
CA VAL A 93 19.45 3.90 -3.67
C VAL A 93 18.46 3.73 -4.82
N TRP A 94 17.78 4.79 -5.24
CA TRP A 94 16.84 4.75 -6.37
C TRP A 94 17.55 4.44 -7.68
N LEU A 95 18.67 5.12 -7.95
CA LEU A 95 19.45 4.89 -9.16
C LEU A 95 20.01 3.47 -9.20
N ALA A 96 20.52 2.97 -8.06
CA ALA A 96 21.00 1.60 -7.96
C ALA A 96 19.86 0.59 -8.20
N GLN A 97 18.68 0.81 -7.61
CA GLN A 97 17.53 -0.09 -7.78
C GLN A 97 16.96 -0.07 -9.20
N ILE A 98 16.85 1.09 -9.84
CA ILE A 98 16.40 1.20 -11.23
C ILE A 98 17.37 0.49 -12.18
N ARG A 99 18.68 0.62 -11.95
CA ARG A 99 19.72 0.03 -12.80
C ARG A 99 19.81 -1.49 -12.63
N LEU A 100 19.77 -1.98 -11.38
CA LEU A 100 20.09 -3.37 -11.06
C LEU A 100 18.83 -4.24 -10.89
N LEU A 101 17.71 -3.68 -10.44
CA LEU A 101 16.46 -4.40 -10.16
C LEU A 101 15.22 -3.59 -10.60
N PRO A 102 15.11 -3.25 -11.90
CA PRO A 102 14.04 -2.38 -12.40
C PRO A 102 12.64 -2.94 -12.08
N VAL A 103 12.46 -4.25 -12.19
CA VAL A 103 11.17 -4.90 -11.94
C VAL A 103 10.72 -4.75 -10.48
N SER A 104 11.62 -4.95 -9.53
CA SER A 104 11.33 -4.80 -8.09
C SER A 104 10.97 -3.37 -7.70
N PHE A 105 11.42 -2.40 -8.51
CA PHE A 105 11.16 -0.99 -8.33
C PHE A 105 9.83 -0.54 -8.98
N PHE A 106 9.57 -0.95 -10.22
CA PHE A 106 8.39 -0.51 -10.97
C PHE A 106 7.09 -1.24 -10.58
N ILE A 107 7.14 -2.52 -10.18
CA ILE A 107 5.91 -3.26 -9.83
C ILE A 107 5.16 -2.64 -8.64
N PRO A 108 5.80 -2.30 -7.50
CA PRO A 108 5.10 -1.65 -6.38
C PRO A 108 4.45 -0.33 -6.79
N LEU A 109 5.14 0.47 -7.61
CA LEU A 109 4.65 1.74 -8.11
C LEU A 109 3.43 1.54 -9.02
N LEU A 110 3.49 0.55 -9.93
CA LEU A 110 2.36 0.18 -10.78
C LEU A 110 1.15 -0.26 -9.96
N VAL A 111 1.36 -1.09 -8.93
CA VAL A 111 0.30 -1.56 -8.03
C VAL A 111 -0.38 -0.40 -7.31
N GLU A 112 0.39 0.57 -6.79
CA GLU A 112 -0.16 1.76 -6.12
C GLU A 112 -0.97 2.63 -7.10
N ILE A 113 -0.46 2.87 -8.32
CA ILE A 113 -1.18 3.63 -9.36
C ILE A 113 -2.50 2.94 -9.74
N VAL A 114 -2.47 1.63 -10.01
CA VAL A 114 -3.66 0.85 -10.38
C VAL A 114 -4.68 0.88 -9.23
N THR A 115 -4.22 0.74 -7.99
CA THR A 115 -5.08 0.81 -6.79
C THR A 115 -5.74 2.18 -6.66
N GLY A 116 -4.98 3.27 -6.83
CA GLY A 116 -5.50 4.64 -6.82
C GLY A 116 -6.54 4.89 -7.92
N PHE A 117 -6.26 4.42 -9.14
CA PHE A 117 -7.18 4.54 -10.26
C PHE A 117 -8.48 3.76 -10.04
N VAL A 118 -8.40 2.51 -9.58
CA VAL A 118 -9.58 1.69 -9.24
C VAL A 118 -10.37 2.36 -8.12
N ALA A 119 -9.72 2.84 -7.05
CA ALA A 119 -10.40 3.52 -5.95
C ALA A 119 -11.15 4.79 -6.43
N PHE A 120 -10.51 5.61 -7.26
CA PHE A 120 -11.12 6.78 -7.88
C PHE A 120 -12.34 6.41 -8.74
N TRP A 121 -12.19 5.42 -9.61
CA TRP A 121 -13.25 4.98 -10.52
C TRP A 121 -14.45 4.42 -9.75
N VAL A 122 -14.21 3.57 -8.75
CA VAL A 122 -15.25 3.01 -7.87
C VAL A 122 -15.96 4.13 -7.10
N TYR A 123 -15.21 5.09 -6.56
CA TYR A 123 -15.78 6.23 -5.84
C TYR A 123 -16.73 7.05 -6.73
N ILE A 124 -16.33 7.40 -7.95
CA ILE A 124 -17.17 8.14 -8.90
C ILE A 124 -18.42 7.34 -9.27
N LYS A 125 -18.27 6.06 -9.62
CA LYS A 125 -19.40 5.22 -10.05
C LYS A 125 -20.43 5.06 -8.93
N LEU A 126 -20.00 4.79 -7.70
CA LEU A 126 -20.92 4.64 -6.56
C LEU A 126 -21.53 5.96 -6.09
N ARG A 127 -20.82 7.08 -6.23
CA ARG A 127 -21.36 8.43 -5.96
C ARG A 127 -22.50 8.78 -6.92
N ASN A 128 -22.31 8.55 -8.22
CA ASN A 128 -23.32 8.86 -9.24
C ASN A 128 -24.62 8.06 -9.03
N ILE A 129 -24.52 6.78 -8.68
CA ILE A 129 -25.69 5.93 -8.39
C ILE A 129 -26.44 6.42 -7.14
N SER A 130 -25.71 6.81 -6.10
CA SER A 130 -26.27 7.27 -4.83
C SER A 130 -27.00 8.62 -4.97
N VAL A 131 -26.53 9.50 -5.85
CA VAL A 131 -27.19 10.78 -6.17
C VAL A 131 -28.49 10.55 -6.94
N ILE A 132 -28.50 9.63 -7.90
CA ILE A 132 -29.68 9.31 -8.72
C ILE A 132 -30.76 8.58 -7.91
N GLY A 133 -30.38 7.67 -6.99
CA GLY A 133 -31.32 6.93 -6.14
C GLY A 133 -32.11 7.81 -5.16
N LYS A 134 -31.63 9.03 -4.88
CA LYS A 134 -32.24 9.96 -3.93
C LYS A 134 -33.41 10.75 -4.49
N LYS A 135 -33.54 10.90 -5.82
CA LYS A 135 -34.76 11.45 -6.45
C LYS A 135 -36.02 10.68 -6.05
N VAL A 136 -35.87 9.45 -5.53
CA VAL A 136 -36.99 8.55 -5.23
C VAL A 136 -37.25 8.36 -3.73
N ARG A 137 -36.28 8.55 -2.81
CA ARG A 137 -36.50 8.45 -1.34
C ARG A 137 -35.56 9.36 -0.52
N PRO A 138 -36.08 10.36 0.22
CA PRO A 138 -35.28 11.29 1.01
C PRO A 138 -35.09 10.76 2.44
N LYS A 139 -34.09 9.91 2.72
CA LYS A 139 -33.81 9.54 4.13
C LYS A 139 -32.36 9.22 4.53
N ARG A 140 -31.38 9.31 3.63
CA ARG A 140 -29.96 9.04 3.98
C ARG A 140 -29.03 10.10 3.43
N SER A 141 -28.15 10.66 4.27
CA SER A 141 -27.21 11.72 3.88
C SER A 141 -26.26 11.25 2.77
N VAL A 142 -26.17 12.02 1.68
CA VAL A 142 -25.28 11.77 0.52
C VAL A 142 -24.01 12.61 0.63
N SER A 143 -23.76 13.20 1.80
CA SER A 143 -22.54 13.95 2.07
C SER A 143 -21.31 13.09 1.75
N PRO A 144 -20.25 13.67 1.14
CA PRO A 144 -19.00 12.96 0.94
C PRO A 144 -18.49 12.41 2.29
N PRO A 145 -17.88 11.22 2.32
CA PRO A 145 -17.39 10.61 3.55
C PRO A 145 -16.14 11.35 4.05
N LYS A 146 -16.30 12.54 4.64
CA LYS A 146 -15.21 13.40 5.11
C LYS A 146 -14.26 12.66 6.07
N LEU A 147 -14.82 11.84 6.97
CA LEU A 147 -14.04 11.03 7.89
C LEU A 147 -13.11 10.03 7.19
N ALA A 148 -13.53 9.43 6.07
CA ALA A 148 -12.67 8.52 5.30
C ALA A 148 -11.45 9.26 4.72
N PHE A 149 -11.67 10.47 4.19
CA PHE A 149 -10.57 11.29 3.68
C PHE A 149 -9.57 11.64 4.77
N ILE A 150 -10.05 12.14 5.92
CA ILE A 150 -9.21 12.51 7.07
C ILE A 150 -8.41 11.31 7.56
N LEU A 151 -9.04 10.14 7.69
CA LEU A 151 -8.35 8.94 8.16
C LEU A 151 -7.25 8.47 7.20
N GLY A 152 -7.44 8.57 5.88
CA GLY A 152 -6.37 8.20 4.93
C GLY A 152 -5.18 9.17 4.95
N ILE A 153 -5.43 10.46 5.18
CA ILE A 153 -4.35 11.45 5.39
C ILE A 153 -3.62 11.14 6.69
N LEU A 154 -4.36 11.00 7.80
CA LEU A 154 -3.80 10.73 9.12
C LEU A 154 -3.00 9.43 9.15
N TYR A 155 -3.50 8.38 8.51
CA TYR A 155 -2.79 7.11 8.34
C TYR A 155 -1.43 7.32 7.66
N THR A 156 -1.39 8.13 6.60
CA THR A 156 -0.16 8.41 5.86
C THR A 156 0.84 9.20 6.71
N LEU A 157 0.37 10.20 7.46
CA LEU A 157 1.21 10.99 8.36
C LEU A 157 1.81 10.13 9.48
N ILE A 158 1.00 9.27 10.09
CA ILE A 158 1.44 8.33 11.12
C ILE A 158 2.51 7.39 10.55
N LEU A 159 2.29 6.85 9.35
CA LEU A 159 3.25 5.96 8.70
C LEU A 159 4.58 6.67 8.42
N VAL A 160 4.55 7.90 7.90
CA VAL A 160 5.75 8.71 7.66
C VAL A 160 6.51 8.96 8.96
N PHE A 161 5.80 9.33 10.03
CA PHE A 161 6.39 9.56 11.33
C PHE A 161 7.11 8.31 11.85
N PHE A 162 6.45 7.15 11.81
CA PHE A 162 7.06 5.88 12.21
C PHE A 162 8.27 5.51 11.35
N LEU A 163 8.19 5.66 10.03
CA LEU A 163 9.31 5.37 9.13
C LEU A 163 10.53 6.25 9.44
N GLN A 164 10.33 7.56 9.65
CA GLN A 164 11.41 8.47 10.01
C GLN A 164 12.01 8.11 11.37
N PHE A 165 11.17 7.88 12.38
CA PHE A 165 11.62 7.61 13.74
C PHE A 165 12.33 6.25 13.85
N ILE A 166 11.80 5.20 13.23
CA ILE A 166 12.34 3.84 13.32
C ILE A 166 13.59 3.68 12.45
N LEU A 167 13.54 4.13 11.19
CA LEU A 167 14.61 3.86 10.24
C LEU A 167 15.79 4.81 10.40
N ARG A 168 15.57 6.03 10.92
CA ARG A 168 16.64 7.01 11.16
C ARG A 168 16.98 7.20 12.64
N GLY A 169 16.25 6.57 13.56
CA GLY A 169 16.59 6.56 14.98
C GLY A 169 17.66 5.53 15.34
N ASP A 170 17.93 5.40 16.64
CA ASP A 170 18.98 4.54 17.20
C ASP A 170 18.89 3.08 16.76
N THR A 171 17.66 2.58 16.56
CA THR A 171 17.43 1.21 16.09
C THR A 171 17.92 1.00 14.65
N GLY A 172 17.70 2.00 13.77
CA GLY A 172 18.20 1.99 12.41
C GLY A 172 19.73 2.09 12.35
N ALA A 173 20.33 2.94 13.20
CA ALA A 173 21.78 3.05 13.33
C ALA A 173 22.41 1.73 13.79
N LYS A 174 21.84 1.08 14.82
CA LYS A 174 22.28 -0.24 15.30
C LYS A 174 22.19 -1.31 14.22
N ALA A 175 21.14 -1.29 13.40
CA ALA A 175 21.00 -2.22 12.29
C ALA A 175 22.11 -2.04 11.23
N ILE A 176 22.51 -0.79 10.96
CA ILE A 176 23.61 -0.48 10.04
C ILE A 176 24.95 -0.92 10.63
N GLU A 177 25.18 -0.67 11.92
CA GLU A 177 26.41 -1.08 12.61
C GLU A 177 26.61 -2.59 12.55
N ILE A 178 25.57 -3.37 12.88
CA ILE A 178 25.62 -4.84 12.78
C ILE A 178 25.90 -5.29 11.34
N ALA A 179 25.25 -4.65 10.36
CA ALA A 179 25.49 -4.96 8.95
C ALA A 179 26.93 -4.64 8.51
N GLN A 180 27.53 -3.56 9.00
CA GLN A 180 28.92 -3.20 8.74
C GLN A 180 29.90 -4.20 9.37
N ILE A 181 29.59 -4.70 10.58
CA ILE A 181 30.40 -5.72 11.24
C ILE A 181 30.33 -7.05 10.49
N GLU A 182 29.14 -7.47 10.05
CA GLU A 182 28.95 -8.77 9.38
C GLU A 182 29.39 -8.79 7.90
N TYR A 183 29.14 -7.71 7.16
CA TYR A 183 29.32 -7.66 5.70
C TYR A 183 30.40 -6.66 5.24
N GLY A 184 31.01 -5.93 6.18
CA GLY A 184 32.12 -5.00 5.94
C GLY A 184 31.68 -3.63 5.42
N ASN A 185 32.62 -2.69 5.36
CA ASN A 185 32.39 -1.31 4.91
C ASN A 185 32.38 -1.14 3.38
N TYR A 186 32.39 -2.24 2.62
CA TYR A 186 32.40 -2.21 1.15
C TYR A 186 31.04 -1.82 0.54
N TYR A 187 29.97 -1.86 1.34
CA TYR A 187 28.62 -1.49 0.94
C TYR A 187 28.14 -0.27 1.73
N LYS A 188 27.36 0.58 1.07
CA LYS A 188 26.48 1.51 1.77
C LYS A 188 25.22 0.76 2.18
N TYR A 189 24.75 0.98 3.41
CA TYR A 189 23.59 0.28 3.96
C TYR A 189 22.41 1.23 4.08
N HIS A 190 21.23 0.76 3.66
CA HIS A 190 19.97 1.45 3.85
C HIS A 190 18.95 0.52 4.51
N VAL A 191 18.43 0.91 5.66
CA VAL A 191 17.43 0.13 6.38
C VAL A 191 16.08 0.24 5.67
N ARG A 192 15.52 -0.90 5.26
CA ARG A 192 14.23 -0.98 4.57
C ARG A 192 13.07 -1.25 5.54
N GLY A 193 13.36 -1.91 6.65
CA GLY A 193 12.34 -2.24 7.65
C GLY A 193 12.92 -2.96 8.85
N ILE A 194 12.27 -2.80 9.98
CA ILE A 194 12.63 -3.43 11.25
C ILE A 194 11.39 -4.16 11.75
N GLN A 195 11.58 -5.40 12.18
CA GLN A 195 10.55 -6.25 12.75
C GLN A 195 11.00 -6.65 14.15
N TRP A 196 10.12 -6.40 15.13
CA TRP A 196 10.33 -6.84 16.50
C TRP A 196 9.61 -8.17 16.69
N GLU A 197 10.39 -9.20 17.03
CA GLU A 197 9.92 -10.46 17.59
C GLU A 197 10.24 -10.46 19.09
N LYS A 198 9.51 -11.25 19.90
CA LYS A 198 9.47 -11.13 21.37
C LYS A 198 10.81 -10.79 22.05
N ASN A 199 11.89 -11.47 21.69
CA ASN A 199 13.24 -11.25 22.22
C ASN A 199 14.28 -10.91 21.14
N GLN A 200 13.86 -10.75 19.89
CA GLN A 200 14.76 -10.57 18.75
C GLN A 200 14.26 -9.47 17.83
N VAL A 201 15.15 -8.55 17.50
CA VAL A 201 14.91 -7.55 16.46
C VAL A 201 15.54 -8.04 15.17
N LYS A 202 14.75 -8.01 14.10
CA LYS A 202 15.17 -8.38 12.75
C LYS A 202 15.08 -7.16 11.86
N ALA A 203 16.20 -6.71 11.30
CA ALA A 203 16.22 -5.62 10.34
C ALA A 203 16.53 -6.15 8.94
N ASN A 204 15.79 -5.65 7.95
CA ASN A 204 16.05 -5.86 6.55
C ASN A 204 16.73 -4.61 6.00
N LEU A 205 17.93 -4.78 5.47
CA LEU A 205 18.74 -3.73 4.89
C LEU A 205 18.99 -4.03 3.41
N ILE A 206 19.31 -2.97 2.69
CA ILE A 206 19.84 -3.03 1.34
C ILE A 206 21.30 -2.59 1.46
N GLY A 207 22.22 -3.53 1.24
CA GLY A 207 23.62 -3.23 1.00
C GLY A 207 23.80 -2.95 -0.49
N TYR A 208 24.37 -1.81 -0.85
CA TYR A 208 24.57 -1.44 -2.24
C TYR A 208 25.96 -0.83 -2.45
N ASN A 209 26.57 -1.15 -3.59
CA ASN A 209 27.77 -0.52 -4.11
C ASN A 209 27.53 -0.13 -5.59
N GLU A 210 28.57 0.28 -6.32
CA GLU A 210 28.41 0.71 -7.72
C GLU A 210 28.05 -0.44 -8.69
N CYS A 211 28.25 -1.70 -8.28
CA CYS A 211 28.16 -2.89 -9.13
C CYS A 211 26.99 -3.81 -8.77
N GLU A 212 26.58 -3.89 -7.50
CA GLU A 212 25.57 -4.83 -7.03
C GLU A 212 24.70 -4.28 -5.88
N ILE A 213 23.52 -4.87 -5.74
CA ILE A 213 22.61 -4.70 -4.60
C ILE A 213 22.42 -6.06 -3.94
N LYS A 214 22.59 -6.09 -2.62
CA LYS A 214 22.35 -7.25 -1.77
C LYS A 214 21.25 -6.94 -0.75
N TYR A 215 20.25 -7.81 -0.68
CA TYR A 215 19.26 -7.79 0.39
C TYR A 215 19.84 -8.52 1.59
N ILE A 216 20.00 -7.80 2.70
CA ILE A 216 20.66 -8.29 3.91
C ILE A 216 19.63 -8.30 5.03
N THR A 217 19.66 -9.35 5.84
CA THR A 217 18.85 -9.45 7.05
C THR A 217 19.77 -9.66 8.23
N VAL A 218 19.79 -8.68 9.14
CA VAL A 218 20.54 -8.78 10.41
C VAL A 218 19.57 -9.01 11.57
N LYS A 219 20.04 -9.69 12.61
CA LYS A 219 19.25 -9.99 13.80
C LYS A 219 20.06 -9.71 15.06
N TRP A 220 19.42 -9.14 16.07
CA TRP A 220 20.03 -8.98 17.40
C TRP A 220 19.00 -9.15 18.50
N ASN A 221 19.46 -9.52 19.69
CA ASN A 221 18.60 -9.57 20.87
C ASN A 221 18.37 -8.14 21.38
N GLN A 222 17.14 -7.88 21.82
CA GLN A 222 16.75 -6.58 22.36
C GLN A 222 17.50 -6.26 23.65
#